data_AF-A0A942N0L4-F1
#
_entry.id   AF-A0A942N0L4-F1
#
_cell.length_a   1.000
_cell.length_b   1.000
_cell.length_c   1.000
_cell.angle_alpha   90.00
_cell.angle_beta   90.00
_cell.angle_gamma   90.00
#
_symmetry.space_group_name_H-M   'P 1'
#
loop_
_entity.id
_entity.type
_entity.pdbx_description
1 polymer ?
#
loop_
_entity_poly.entity_id
_entity_poly.type
_entity_poly.pdbx_seq_one_letter_code
_entity_poly.pdbx_strand_id
1 'polypeptide(L)'
;MADKKGPKEGATNSKVVIEVQQRDKVRKMEFESEEERLGWQKAYRKSKWYTPYFLLGVFFNYLLYRTGFNPANIGWGMLIGVGVPMATMFIFTELHYRLFIMKSVES
;
A
#
# COMPACT_ATOMS: atom_id res chain seq x y z
N MET A 1 -32.64 -31.52 38.27
CA MET A 1 -31.35 -31.63 37.55
C MET A 1 -31.28 -30.49 36.57
N ALA A 2 -30.61 -29.40 36.95
CA ALA A 2 -30.55 -28.18 36.15
C ALA A 2 -29.30 -28.21 35.25
N ASP A 3 -29.57 -28.09 33.95
CA ASP A 3 -28.63 -28.01 32.84
C ASP A 3 -27.67 -26.81 33.02
N LYS A 4 -26.38 -27.08 33.24
CA LYS A 4 -25.34 -26.05 33.29
C LYS A 4 -24.90 -25.72 31.87
N LYS A 5 -25.64 -24.84 31.21
CA LYS A 5 -25.10 -24.11 30.05
C LYS A 5 -24.02 -23.14 30.54
N GLY A 6 -22.77 -23.48 30.27
CA GLY A 6 -21.63 -22.61 30.48
C GLY A 6 -21.77 -21.28 29.72
N PRO A 7 -21.09 -20.22 30.19
CA PRO A 7 -21.17 -18.91 29.57
C PRO A 7 -20.61 -19.00 28.14
N LYS A 8 -21.40 -18.52 27.18
CA LYS A 8 -20.97 -18.35 25.80
C LYS A 8 -19.77 -17.42 25.82
N GLU A 9 -18.63 -17.90 25.31
CA GLU A 9 -17.47 -17.09 24.95
C GLU A 9 -17.93 -15.99 23.99
N GLY A 10 -18.27 -14.84 24.55
CA GLY A 10 -18.45 -13.62 23.80
C GLY A 10 -17.06 -13.23 23.31
N ALA A 11 -16.78 -13.51 22.04
CA ALA A 11 -15.68 -12.89 21.33
C ALA A 11 -15.77 -11.38 21.54
N THR A 12 -14.92 -10.86 22.42
CA THR A 12 -14.65 -9.43 22.58
C THR A 12 -14.08 -8.95 21.26
N ASN A 13 -14.96 -8.57 20.33
CA ASN A 13 -14.64 -7.68 19.23
C ASN A 13 -14.35 -6.30 19.83
N SER A 14 -13.18 -6.16 20.46
CA SER A 14 -12.65 -4.89 20.88
C SER A 14 -12.27 -4.12 19.62
N LYS A 15 -13.21 -3.33 19.10
CA LYS A 15 -12.96 -2.38 18.01
C LYS A 15 -11.68 -1.61 18.29
N VAL A 16 -10.71 -1.69 17.38
CA VAL A 16 -9.43 -0.98 17.55
C VAL A 16 -9.53 0.35 16.82
N VAL A 17 -9.41 1.46 17.56
CA VAL A 17 -9.50 2.81 17.01
C VAL A 17 -8.09 3.38 16.83
N ILE A 18 -7.76 3.82 15.62
CA ILE A 18 -6.55 4.61 15.37
C ILE A 18 -6.93 6.06 15.08
N GLU A 19 -6.23 6.98 15.74
CA GLU A 19 -6.25 8.40 15.37
C GLU A 19 -5.09 8.72 14.44
N VAL A 20 -5.39 9.09 13.20
CA VAL A 20 -4.41 9.53 12.23
C VAL A 20 -4.41 11.05 12.21
N GLN A 21 -3.37 11.68 12.77
CA GLN A 21 -3.13 13.11 12.61
C GLN A 21 -2.52 13.39 11.23
N GLN A 22 -3.25 14.10 10.38
CA GLN A 22 -2.73 14.69 9.15
C GLN A 22 -2.79 16.21 9.25
N ARG A 23 -1.64 16.85 9.51
CA ARG A 23 -1.35 18.31 9.53
C ARG A 23 -2.36 19.20 10.29
N ASP A 24 -3.63 19.22 9.88
CA ASP A 24 -4.72 20.02 10.49
C ASP A 24 -6.00 19.21 10.78
N LYS A 25 -6.01 17.89 10.51
CA LYS A 25 -7.20 17.03 10.71
C LYS A 25 -6.84 15.72 11.41
N VAL A 26 -7.57 15.41 12.48
CA VAL A 26 -7.57 14.09 13.12
C VAL A 26 -8.65 13.26 12.45
N ARG A 27 -8.27 12.18 11.76
CA ARG A 27 -9.22 11.17 11.28
C ARG A 27 -9.18 9.98 12.22
N LYS A 28 -10.32 9.67 12.84
CA LYS A 28 -10.52 8.43 13.59
C LYS A 28 -10.98 7.36 12.63
N MET A 29 -10.29 6.22 12.62
CA MET A 29 -10.72 5.02 11.88
C MET A 29 -10.93 3.89 12.88
N GLU A 30 -12.08 3.25 12.80
CA GLU A 30 -12.42 2.05 13.56
C GLU A 30 -12.11 0.84 12.68
N PHE A 31 -11.37 -0.13 13.23
CA PHE A 31 -11.10 -1.40 12.58
C PHE A 31 -11.80 -2.53 13.33
N GLU A 32 -12.29 -3.54 12.60
CA GLU A 32 -12.97 -4.69 13.18
C GLU A 32 -11.97 -5.68 13.79
N SER A 33 -10.73 -5.69 13.30
CA SER A 33 -9.67 -6.59 13.78
C SER A 33 -8.29 -5.94 13.82
N GLU A 34 -7.36 -6.54 14.57
CA GLU A 34 -5.95 -6.14 14.54
C GLU A 34 -5.27 -6.40 13.20
N GLU A 35 -5.66 -7.47 12.49
CA GLU A 35 -5.11 -7.79 11.17
C GLU A 35 -5.47 -6.71 10.14
N GLU A 36 -6.72 -6.26 10.15
CA GLU A 36 -7.20 -5.17 9.29
C GLU A 36 -6.45 -3.87 9.58
N ARG A 37 -6.27 -3.57 10.87
CA ARG A 37 -5.48 -2.42 11.34
C ARG A 37 -4.04 -2.45 10.82
N LEU A 38 -3.37 -3.59 10.93
CA LEU A 38 -2.00 -3.78 10.44
C LEU A 38 -1.93 -3.70 8.91
N GLY A 39 -2.90 -4.28 8.21
CA GLY A 39 -3.05 -4.20 6.76
C GLY A 39 -3.20 -2.75 6.28
N TRP A 40 -4.05 -1.98 6.96
CA TRP A 40 -4.25 -0.56 6.67
C TRP A 40 -2.98 0.26 6.93
N GLN A 41 -2.32 0.06 8.07
CA GLN A 41 -1.09 0.78 8.40
C GLN A 41 0.02 0.50 7.38
N LYS A 42 0.13 -0.75 6.92
CA LYS A 42 1.04 -1.16 5.84
C LYS A 42 0.69 -0.47 4.53
N ALA A 43 -0.57 -0.48 4.11
CA ALA A 43 -1.04 0.18 2.88
C ALA A 43 -0.83 1.70 2.93
N TYR A 44 -1.13 2.33 4.07
CA TYR A 44 -0.95 3.76 4.30
C TYR A 44 0.52 4.19 4.25
N ARG A 45 1.43 3.38 4.82
CA ARG A 45 2.88 3.65 4.73
C ARG A 45 3.38 3.49 3.29
N LYS A 46 2.94 2.47 2.56
CA LYS A 46 3.30 2.25 1.15
C LYS A 46 2.79 3.38 0.24
N SER A 47 1.56 3.83 0.43
CA SER A 47 0.93 4.82 -0.47
C SER A 47 1.68 6.15 -0.54
N LYS A 48 2.38 6.54 0.53
CA LYS A 48 3.24 7.74 0.54
C LYS A 48 4.37 7.70 -0.49
N TRP A 49 4.78 6.51 -0.92
CA TRP A 49 5.87 6.30 -1.86
C TRP A 49 5.41 5.99 -3.29
N TYR A 50 4.12 5.79 -3.52
CA TYR A 50 3.58 5.52 -4.85
C TYR A 50 3.87 6.67 -5.82
N THR A 51 3.60 7.92 -5.42
CA THR A 51 3.80 9.08 -6.30
C THR A 51 5.26 9.28 -6.71
N PRO A 52 6.26 9.28 -5.78
CA PRO A 52 7.67 9.36 -6.17
C PRO A 52 8.10 8.25 -7.14
N TYR A 53 7.71 7.00 -6.90
CA TYR A 53 8.13 5.88 -7.74
C TYR A 53 7.39 5.81 -9.08
N PHE A 54 6.14 6.27 -9.13
CA PHE A 54 5.44 6.48 -10.40
C PHE A 54 6.14 7.52 -11.26
N LEU A 55 6.50 8.68 -10.69
CA LEU A 55 7.22 9.73 -11.41
C LEU A 55 8.60 9.27 -11.89
N LEU A 56 9.30 8.45 -11.09
CA LEU A 56 10.54 7.81 -11.52
C LEU A 56 10.32 6.90 -12.73
N GLY A 57 9.23 6.14 -12.76
CA GLY A 57 8.89 5.32 -13.92
C GLY A 57 8.49 6.14 -15.15
N VAL A 58 7.80 7.28 -14.97
CA VAL A 58 7.55 8.25 -16.06
C VAL A 58 8.86 8.80 -16.61
N PHE A 59 9.83 9.10 -15.74
CA PHE A 59 11.16 9.55 -16.15
C PHE A 59 11.89 8.48 -16.97
N PHE A 60 11.91 7.22 -16.53
CA PHE A 60 12.50 6.13 -17.31
C PHE A 60 11.79 5.90 -18.65
N ASN A 61 10.46 5.98 -18.65
CA ASN A 61 9.66 5.88 -19.87
C ASN A 61 10.01 7.01 -20.86
N TYR A 62 10.17 8.26 -20.38
CA TYR A 62 10.65 9.36 -21.21
C TYR A 62 12.05 9.11 -21.79
N LEU A 63 12.98 8.56 -20.99
CA LEU A 63 14.32 8.21 -21.48
C LEU A 63 14.28 7.13 -22.57
N LEU A 64 13.42 6.11 -22.43
CA LEU A 64 13.22 5.08 -23.44
C LEU A 64 12.81 5.69 -24.79
N TYR A 65 11.80 6.57 -24.78
CA TYR A 65 11.39 7.30 -25.99
C TYR A 65 12.53 8.18 -26.53
N ARG A 66 13.30 8.84 -25.66
CA ARG A 66 14.44 9.68 -26.06
C ARG A 66 15.55 8.89 -26.75
N THR A 67 15.77 7.63 -26.36
CA THR A 67 16.75 6.73 -26.98
C THR A 67 16.33 6.17 -28.34
N GLY A 68 15.16 6.58 -28.87
CA GLY A 68 14.68 6.15 -30.18
C GLY A 68 13.84 4.88 -30.14
N PHE A 69 13.41 4.44 -28.94
CA PHE A 69 12.43 3.37 -28.83
C PHE A 69 11.08 3.89 -29.35
N ASN A 70 10.75 3.52 -30.59
CA ASN A 70 9.50 3.89 -31.23
C ASN A 70 8.62 2.64 -31.39
N PRO A 71 7.62 2.42 -30.53
CA PRO A 71 6.75 1.28 -30.64
C PRO A 71 5.95 1.36 -31.95
N ALA A 72 6.09 0.34 -32.79
CA ALA A 72 5.52 0.31 -34.14
C ALA A 72 3.98 0.38 -34.18
N ASN A 73 3.31 0.19 -33.04
CA ASN A 73 1.87 0.35 -32.92
C ASN A 73 1.48 1.08 -31.62
N ILE A 74 0.33 1.75 -31.67
CA ILE A 74 -0.21 2.54 -30.56
C ILE A 74 -0.45 1.67 -29.32
N GLY A 75 -0.81 0.39 -29.52
CA GLY A 75 -1.01 -0.57 -28.43
C GLY A 75 0.26 -0.80 -27.60
N TRP A 76 1.40 -1.06 -28.24
CA TRP A 76 2.69 -1.18 -27.55
C TRP A 76 3.13 0.14 -26.93
N GLY A 77 2.87 1.28 -27.59
CA GLY A 77 3.12 2.60 -27.03
C GLY A 77 2.35 2.87 -25.75
N MET A 78 1.07 2.50 -25.71
CA MET A 78 0.24 2.61 -24.50
C MET A 78 0.70 1.63 -23.42
N LEU A 79 0.97 0.38 -23.78
CA LEU A 79 1.39 -0.64 -22.83
C LEU A 79 2.73 -0.28 -22.16
N ILE A 80 3.68 0.26 -22.91
CA ILE A 80 4.98 0.70 -22.37
C ILE A 80 4.80 2.03 -21.63
N GLY A 81 4.04 2.95 -22.23
CA GLY A 81 3.79 4.28 -21.69
C GLY A 81 3.12 4.27 -20.31
N VAL A 82 2.24 3.31 -20.06
CA VAL A 82 1.57 3.12 -18.77
C VAL A 82 2.23 2.02 -17.94
N GLY A 83 2.65 0.93 -18.60
CA GLY A 83 3.21 -0.25 -17.93
C GLY A 83 4.53 0.04 -17.24
N VAL A 84 5.42 0.84 -17.84
CA VAL A 84 6.71 1.18 -17.21
C VAL A 84 6.51 2.01 -15.92
N PRO A 85 5.71 3.10 -15.91
CA PRO A 85 5.37 3.80 -14.68
C PRO A 85 4.73 2.91 -13.60
N MET A 86 3.77 2.06 -14.00
CA MET A 86 3.07 1.18 -13.06
C MET A 86 3.99 0.10 -12.47
N ALA A 87 4.82 -0.53 -13.30
CA ALA A 87 5.78 -1.52 -12.85
C ALA A 87 6.82 -0.91 -11.92
N THR A 88 7.34 0.28 -12.26
CA THR A 88 8.30 0.99 -11.40
C THR A 88 7.67 1.35 -10.07
N MET A 89 6.46 1.91 -10.08
CA MET A 89 5.72 2.22 -8.85
C MET A 89 5.58 1.00 -7.96
N PHE A 90 5.11 -0.12 -8.51
CA PHE A 90 4.84 -1.33 -7.72
C PHE A 90 6.11 -1.97 -7.18
N ILE A 91 7.10 -2.21 -8.05
CA ILE A 91 8.36 -2.87 -7.69
C ILE A 91 9.11 -2.05 -6.63
N PHE A 92 9.30 -0.75 -6.88
CA PHE A 92 10.09 0.06 -5.97
C PHE A 92 9.38 0.32 -4.66
N THR A 93 8.05 0.45 -4.64
CA THR A 93 7.34 0.60 -3.37
C THR A 93 7.39 -0.68 -2.55
N GLU A 94 7.25 -1.84 -3.19
CA GLU A 94 7.37 -3.13 -2.50
C GLU A 94 8.79 -3.34 -1.96
N LEU A 95 9.81 -3.03 -2.77
CA LEU A 95 11.21 -3.07 -2.36
C LEU A 95 11.49 -2.13 -1.19
N HIS A 96 11.04 -0.87 -1.28
CA HIS A 96 11.22 0.12 -0.22
C HIS A 96 10.56 -0.34 1.07
N TYR A 97 9.34 -0.88 0.98
CA TYR A 97 8.65 -1.41 2.15
C TYR A 97 9.42 -2.55 2.81
N ARG A 98 9.92 -3.51 2.03
CA ARG A 98 10.68 -4.66 2.57
C ARG A 98 12.01 -4.24 3.18
N LEU A 99 12.74 -3.33 2.53
CA LEU A 99 14.08 -2.95 2.96
C LEU A 99 14.09 -1.96 4.13
N PHE A 100 13.18 -0.99 4.12
CA PHE A 100 13.24 0.15 5.06
C PHE A 100 12.12 0.15 6.09
N ILE A 101 10.94 -0.38 5.74
CA ILE A 101 9.77 -0.30 6.62
C ILE A 101 9.57 -1.57 7.43
N MET A 102 9.74 -2.75 6.84
CA MET A 102 9.67 -4.02 7.57
C MET A 102 10.84 -4.15 8.56
N LYS A 103 12.04 -3.77 8.12
CA LYS A 103 13.24 -3.78 8.96
C LYS A 103 13.16 -2.81 10.16
N SER A 104 12.36 -1.75 10.06
CA SER A 104 12.13 -0.81 11.17
C SER A 104 11.05 -1.27 12.17
N VAL A 105 10.38 -2.39 11.90
CA VAL A 105 9.33 -2.96 12.79
C VAL A 105 9.88 -4.13 13.60
N GLU A 106 10.94 -4.79 13.12
CA GLU A 106 11.63 -5.89 13.82
C GLU A 106 12.79 -5.43 14.73
N SER A 107 13.22 -4.16 14.64
CA SER A 107 14.27 -3.57 15.47
C SER A 107 13.70 -2.68 16.57
#